data_AF-A0A972W4H4-F1
#
_entry.id   AF-A0A972W4H4-F1
#
_cell.length_a   1.000
_cell.length_b   1.000
_cell.length_c   1.000
_cell.angle_alpha   90.00
_cell.angle_beta   90.00
_cell.angle_gamma   90.00
#
_symmetry.space_group_name_H-M   'P 1'
#
loop_
_entity.id
_entity.type
_entity.pdbx_description
1 polymer ?
#
loop_
_entity_poly.entity_id
_entity_poly.type
_entity_poly.pdbx_seq_one_letter_code
_entity_poly.pdbx_strand_id
1 'polypeptide(L)'
;GVLVGVMTAKAIAMVKDIPFIAVNHLEGHALTVRLTDDVAFPYLLLLVSGGHCQLLIVEDVGLYRRLGTTLDDALGEAFDKTAKMLGLGFPGGPAVEKMARGGDDKRFDLPRPLKGRIGADFSFSGLKTKVRQTIEGLPPGNLLDRDVADLCASFQAAAGDALVDRVANAMQIFQLRHTPSAIANPALVVAGGVAANMVIRGRMQSLSGEKGFQFIAPPPNLCTDNAAMIAWVGIERLRRGDTNDMDFKARPRWPLDPDADTPRQRNEA
;
A
#
# COMPACT_ATOMS: atom_id res chain seq x y z
N GLY A 1 13.82 -16.95 -3.42
CA GLY A 1 14.02 -15.50 -3.58
C GLY A 1 14.98 -14.96 -2.56
N VAL A 2 14.50 -14.59 -1.38
CA VAL A 2 15.27 -13.86 -0.35
C VAL A 2 16.62 -14.51 0.01
N LEU A 3 16.65 -15.84 0.23
CA LEU A 3 17.89 -16.54 0.59
C LEU A 3 18.96 -16.42 -0.51
N VAL A 4 18.57 -16.57 -1.78
CA VAL A 4 19.49 -16.45 -2.92
C VAL A 4 20.12 -15.05 -2.94
N GLY A 5 19.29 -14.00 -2.84
CA GLY A 5 19.76 -12.61 -2.83
C GLY A 5 20.72 -12.32 -1.67
N VAL A 6 20.38 -12.74 -0.45
CA VAL A 6 21.23 -12.51 0.73
C VAL A 6 22.56 -13.24 0.61
N MET A 7 22.57 -14.50 0.20
CA MET A 7 23.82 -15.28 0.07
C MET A 7 24.72 -14.72 -1.03
N THR A 8 24.15 -14.34 -2.18
CA THR A 8 24.90 -13.69 -3.26
C THR A 8 25.49 -12.35 -2.81
N ALA A 9 24.71 -11.50 -2.13
CA ALA A 9 25.18 -10.21 -1.63
C ALA A 9 26.34 -10.37 -0.62
N LYS A 10 26.23 -11.33 0.31
CA LYS A 10 27.31 -11.62 1.27
C LYS A 10 28.58 -12.10 0.58
N ALA A 11 28.47 -13.02 -0.39
CA ALA A 11 29.62 -13.49 -1.15
C ALA A 11 30.34 -12.35 -1.88
N ILE A 12 29.58 -11.46 -2.53
CA ILE A 12 30.13 -10.27 -3.20
C ILE A 12 30.83 -9.36 -2.18
N ALA A 13 30.17 -9.07 -1.07
CA ALA A 13 30.70 -8.18 -0.03
C ALA A 13 32.00 -8.72 0.60
N MET A 14 32.06 -10.03 0.89
CA MET A 14 33.26 -10.70 1.40
C MET A 14 34.42 -10.68 0.39
N VAL A 15 34.17 -11.00 -0.89
CA VAL A 15 35.22 -11.03 -1.92
C VAL A 15 35.76 -9.64 -2.24
N LYS A 16 34.90 -8.61 -2.13
CA LYS A 16 35.26 -7.23 -2.42
C LYS A 16 35.75 -6.44 -1.20
N ASP A 17 35.70 -7.04 -0.01
CA ASP A 17 36.00 -6.38 1.26
C ASP A 17 35.21 -5.06 1.44
N ILE A 18 33.90 -5.14 1.19
CA ILE A 18 32.98 -4.01 1.34
C ILE A 18 31.88 -4.32 2.35
N PRO A 19 31.26 -3.29 2.98
CA PRO A 19 30.17 -3.49 3.92
C PRO A 19 28.97 -4.21 3.31
N PHE A 20 28.28 -4.99 4.14
CA PHE A 20 27.00 -5.62 3.82
C PHE A 20 25.86 -4.87 4.53
N ILE A 21 24.75 -4.63 3.82
CA ILE A 21 23.55 -4.02 4.38
C ILE A 21 22.35 -4.91 4.05
N ALA A 22 21.66 -5.38 5.07
CA ALA A 22 20.39 -6.06 4.95
C ALA A 22 19.25 -5.02 4.94
N VAL A 23 18.45 -5.05 3.88
CA VAL A 23 17.38 -4.07 3.65
C VAL A 23 16.01 -4.72 3.82
N ASN A 24 15.12 -4.06 4.58
CA ASN A 24 13.72 -4.46 4.63
C ASN A 24 13.04 -4.09 3.30
N HIS A 25 12.33 -5.02 2.67
CA HIS A 25 11.70 -4.76 1.38
C HIS A 25 10.62 -3.67 1.43
N LEU A 26 9.90 -3.53 2.56
CA LEU A 26 8.89 -2.48 2.77
C LEU A 26 9.55 -1.12 2.96
N GLU A 27 10.73 -1.08 3.58
CA GLU A 27 11.55 0.13 3.70
C GLU A 27 11.98 0.63 2.31
N GLY A 28 12.27 -0.29 1.39
CA GLY A 28 12.48 0.03 -0.03
C GLY A 28 11.34 0.88 -0.60
N HIS A 29 10.11 0.37 -0.53
CA HIS A 29 8.93 1.11 -0.97
C HIS A 29 8.71 2.42 -0.22
N ALA A 30 8.98 2.44 1.09
CA ALA A 30 8.80 3.63 1.92
C ALA A 30 9.75 4.78 1.55
N LEU A 31 11.00 4.46 1.16
CA LEU A 31 12.04 5.44 0.84
C LEU A 31 12.17 5.75 -0.66
N THR A 32 11.47 5.05 -1.57
CA THR A 32 11.52 5.34 -3.02
C THR A 32 11.21 6.80 -3.36
N VAL A 33 10.31 7.45 -2.63
CA VAL A 33 10.00 8.88 -2.83
C VAL A 33 11.17 9.80 -2.51
N ARG A 34 12.08 9.39 -1.63
CA ARG A 34 13.30 10.15 -1.35
C ARG A 34 14.32 10.03 -2.49
N LEU A 35 14.34 8.90 -3.18
CA LEU A 35 15.14 8.74 -4.40
C LEU A 35 14.64 9.62 -5.55
N THR A 36 13.33 9.82 -5.64
CA THR A 36 12.67 10.40 -6.83
C THR A 36 12.33 11.88 -6.68
N ASP A 37 11.88 12.28 -5.50
CA ASP A 37 11.35 13.61 -5.21
C ASP A 37 12.05 14.29 -4.01
N ASP A 38 13.04 13.62 -3.39
CA ASP A 38 13.77 14.08 -2.19
C ASP A 38 12.85 14.52 -1.03
N VAL A 39 11.77 13.78 -0.81
CA VAL A 39 10.75 14.10 0.21
C VAL A 39 11.36 14.14 1.62
N ALA A 40 11.28 15.29 2.28
CA ALA A 40 11.73 15.45 3.65
C ALA A 40 10.86 14.68 4.66
N PHE A 41 11.48 14.17 5.72
CA PHE A 41 10.76 13.59 6.85
C PHE A 41 10.15 14.69 7.75
N PRO A 42 9.08 14.38 8.52
CA PRO A 42 8.27 13.17 8.41
C PRO A 42 7.20 13.30 7.32
N TYR A 43 6.78 12.17 6.75
CA TYR A 43 5.68 12.11 5.79
C TYR A 43 4.74 10.93 6.07
N LEU A 44 3.50 11.05 5.60
CA LEU A 44 2.50 9.98 5.68
C LEU A 44 2.64 9.07 4.46
N LEU A 45 2.82 7.79 4.68
CA LEU A 45 2.92 6.76 3.65
C LEU A 45 1.68 5.87 3.65
N LEU A 46 1.04 5.79 2.49
CA LEU A 46 0.07 4.76 2.15
C LEU A 46 0.77 3.72 1.26
N LEU A 47 1.04 2.54 1.83
CA LEU A 47 1.68 1.43 1.14
C LEU A 47 0.63 0.40 0.70
N VAL A 48 0.39 0.30 -0.61
CA VAL A 48 -0.70 -0.50 -1.19
C VAL A 48 -0.18 -1.38 -2.33
N SER A 49 0.06 -2.64 -2.03
CA SER A 49 0.56 -3.66 -2.96
C SER A 49 -0.38 -4.88 -3.00
N GLY A 50 0.03 -5.94 -3.71
CA GLY A 50 -0.66 -7.22 -3.70
C GLY A 50 -0.76 -7.84 -2.30
N GLY A 51 0.26 -7.68 -1.46
CA GLY A 51 0.33 -8.31 -0.12
C GLY A 51 0.32 -7.35 1.07
N HIS A 52 0.32 -6.04 0.83
CA HIS A 52 0.40 -5.04 1.90
C HIS A 52 -0.63 -3.94 1.66
N CYS A 53 -1.29 -3.53 2.74
CA CYS A 53 -2.12 -2.34 2.79
C CYS A 53 -1.88 -1.71 4.17
N GLN A 54 -1.02 -0.71 4.23
CA GLN A 54 -0.55 -0.10 5.47
C GLN A 54 -0.54 1.42 5.39
N LEU A 55 -0.85 2.06 6.51
CA LEU A 55 -0.67 3.49 6.75
C LEU A 55 0.43 3.67 7.79
N LEU A 56 1.48 4.37 7.42
CA LEU A 56 2.70 4.53 8.21
C LEU A 56 3.10 6.01 8.24
N ILE A 57 3.55 6.50 9.38
CA ILE A 57 4.37 7.72 9.42
C ILE A 57 5.81 7.27 9.24
N VAL A 58 6.48 7.87 8.26
CA VAL A 58 7.92 7.71 8.06
C VAL A 58 8.59 8.89 8.75
N GLU A 59 9.11 8.65 9.95
CA GLU A 59 9.70 9.68 10.81
C GLU A 59 11.17 9.90 10.45
N ASP A 60 11.87 8.81 10.11
CA ASP A 60 13.25 8.83 9.62
C ASP A 60 13.61 7.46 9.00
N VAL A 61 14.80 7.32 8.43
CA VAL A 61 15.36 6.03 8.01
C VAL A 61 15.44 5.10 9.23
N GLY A 62 14.78 3.95 9.14
CA GLY A 62 14.71 2.98 10.24
C GLY A 62 13.66 3.31 11.31
N LEU A 63 12.98 4.46 11.23
CA LEU A 63 11.99 4.91 12.20
C LEU A 63 10.60 5.03 11.55
N TYR A 64 9.81 3.97 11.72
CA TYR A 64 8.49 3.84 11.10
C TYR A 64 7.42 3.64 12.16
N ARG A 65 6.32 4.37 12.05
CA ARG A 65 5.17 4.23 12.96
C ARG A 65 3.92 3.84 12.19
N ARG A 66 3.41 2.64 12.43
CA ARG A 66 2.17 2.18 11.80
C ARG A 66 0.94 2.76 12.48
N LEU A 67 0.12 3.41 11.66
CA LEU A 67 -1.19 3.95 12.04
C LEU A 67 -2.32 2.96 11.74
N GLY A 68 -2.15 2.15 10.69
CA GLY A 68 -3.14 1.16 10.30
C GLY A 68 -2.57 0.09 9.36
N THR A 69 -3.21 -1.08 9.37
CA THR A 69 -2.91 -2.19 8.46
C THR A 69 -4.20 -2.90 8.04
N THR A 70 -4.14 -3.71 6.98
CA THR A 70 -5.24 -4.65 6.73
C THR A 70 -5.38 -5.65 7.87
N LEU A 71 -6.63 -5.88 8.27
CA LEU A 71 -7.05 -6.92 9.21
C LEU A 71 -7.21 -8.28 8.52
N ASP A 72 -7.33 -8.28 7.20
CA ASP A 72 -7.59 -9.47 6.39
C ASP A 72 -6.84 -9.44 5.03
N ASP A 73 -7.55 -9.39 3.90
CA ASP A 73 -6.96 -9.34 2.56
C ASP A 73 -6.35 -7.94 2.32
N ALA A 74 -5.21 -7.87 1.64
CA ALA A 74 -4.72 -6.60 1.11
C ALA A 74 -5.59 -6.13 -0.07
N LEU A 75 -5.56 -4.83 -0.38
CA LEU A 75 -6.37 -4.30 -1.46
C LEU A 75 -6.01 -4.90 -2.83
N GLY A 76 -4.70 -5.06 -3.12
CA GLY A 76 -4.27 -5.68 -4.39
C GLY A 76 -4.77 -7.12 -4.53
N GLU A 77 -4.72 -7.90 -3.44
CA GLU A 77 -5.30 -9.24 -3.40
C GLU A 77 -6.82 -9.25 -3.60
N ALA A 78 -7.54 -8.25 -3.06
CA ALA A 78 -8.97 -8.10 -3.32
C ALA A 78 -9.24 -7.81 -4.80
N PHE A 79 -8.44 -6.95 -5.46
CA PHE A 79 -8.52 -6.74 -6.91
C PHE A 79 -8.28 -8.03 -7.70
N ASP A 80 -7.24 -8.79 -7.36
CA ASP A 80 -6.89 -10.04 -8.05
C ASP A 80 -7.97 -11.12 -7.89
N LYS A 81 -8.53 -11.27 -6.68
CA LYS A 81 -9.62 -12.20 -6.42
C LYS A 81 -10.91 -11.77 -7.14
N THR A 82 -11.23 -10.48 -7.18
CA THR A 82 -12.37 -9.95 -7.94
C THR A 82 -12.21 -10.22 -9.43
N ALA A 83 -11.04 -9.93 -10.00
CA ALA A 83 -10.74 -10.20 -11.41
C ALA A 83 -10.90 -11.68 -11.75
N LYS A 84 -10.41 -12.58 -10.87
CA LYS A 84 -10.54 -14.03 -11.04
C LYS A 84 -12.00 -14.48 -11.03
N MET A 85 -12.82 -13.97 -10.12
CA MET A 85 -14.26 -14.31 -10.04
C MET A 85 -15.04 -13.83 -11.27
N LEU A 86 -14.58 -12.74 -11.90
CA LEU A 86 -15.18 -12.15 -13.10
C LEU A 86 -14.57 -12.64 -14.41
N GLY A 87 -13.65 -13.61 -14.38
CA GLY A 87 -13.04 -14.18 -15.58
C GLY A 87 -12.04 -13.26 -16.30
N LEU A 88 -11.49 -12.24 -15.64
CA LEU A 88 -10.62 -11.22 -16.24
C LEU A 88 -9.12 -11.57 -16.25
N GLY A 89 -8.72 -12.67 -15.62
CA GLY A 89 -7.32 -13.14 -15.57
C GLY A 89 -6.44 -12.40 -14.56
N PHE A 90 -5.12 -12.43 -14.79
CA PHE A 90 -4.08 -11.83 -13.92
C PHE A 90 -3.08 -11.04 -14.78
N PRO A 91 -2.57 -9.86 -14.33
CA PRO A 91 -2.84 -9.19 -13.05
C PRO A 91 -4.24 -8.55 -12.98
N GLY A 92 -4.92 -8.72 -11.84
CA GLY A 92 -6.33 -8.39 -11.73
C GLY A 92 -6.61 -6.89 -11.55
N GLY A 93 -5.74 -6.16 -10.85
CA GLY A 93 -5.86 -4.70 -10.66
C GLY A 93 -6.08 -3.93 -11.97
N PRO A 94 -5.14 -4.01 -12.95
CA PRO A 94 -5.28 -3.35 -14.24
C PRO A 94 -6.49 -3.82 -15.05
N ALA A 95 -6.83 -5.11 -14.97
CA ALA A 95 -7.96 -5.68 -15.71
C ALA A 95 -9.31 -5.17 -15.17
N VAL A 96 -9.48 -5.14 -13.85
CA VAL A 96 -10.66 -4.57 -13.18
C VAL A 96 -10.78 -3.08 -13.48
N GLU A 97 -9.68 -2.33 -13.41
CA GLU A 97 -9.70 -0.90 -13.74
C GLU A 97 -10.12 -0.63 -15.18
N LYS A 98 -9.60 -1.42 -16.14
CA LYS A 98 -9.96 -1.28 -17.55
C LYS A 98 -11.44 -1.55 -17.76
N MET A 99 -11.99 -2.62 -17.16
CA MET A 99 -13.40 -2.97 -17.29
C MET A 99 -14.33 -1.97 -16.57
N ALA A 100 -13.92 -1.45 -15.42
CA ALA A 100 -14.70 -0.49 -14.63
C ALA A 100 -15.01 0.81 -15.41
N ARG A 101 -14.18 1.22 -16.38
CA ARG A 101 -14.39 2.45 -17.16
C ARG A 101 -15.71 2.49 -17.93
N GLY A 102 -16.23 1.33 -18.31
CA GLY A 102 -17.49 1.20 -19.05
C GLY A 102 -18.68 0.84 -18.17
N GLY A 103 -18.50 0.74 -16.85
CA GLY A 103 -19.53 0.29 -15.92
C GLY A 103 -20.22 1.42 -15.15
N ASP A 104 -21.41 1.11 -14.63
CA ASP A 104 -22.15 1.91 -13.67
C ASP A 104 -21.74 1.55 -12.23
N ASP A 105 -21.05 2.46 -11.54
CA ASP A 105 -20.56 2.25 -10.19
C ASP A 105 -21.66 2.21 -9.12
N LYS A 106 -22.90 2.58 -9.46
CA LYS A 106 -24.06 2.59 -8.55
C LYS A 106 -24.97 1.37 -8.69
N ARG A 107 -24.78 0.54 -9.72
CA ARG A 107 -25.68 -0.59 -9.97
C ARG A 107 -25.66 -1.61 -8.83
N PHE A 108 -24.50 -1.91 -8.27
CA PHE A 108 -24.36 -2.90 -7.21
C PHE A 108 -23.99 -2.25 -5.88
N ASP A 109 -24.84 -2.44 -4.87
CA ASP A 109 -24.57 -1.95 -3.52
C ASP A 109 -23.58 -2.86 -2.78
N LEU A 110 -22.32 -2.42 -2.79
CA LEU A 110 -21.21 -3.10 -2.12
C LEU A 110 -20.84 -2.37 -0.81
N PRO A 111 -20.48 -3.11 0.26
CA PRO A 111 -20.14 -2.50 1.54
C PRO A 111 -18.85 -1.68 1.42
N ARG A 112 -18.73 -0.62 2.24
CA ARG A 112 -17.49 0.13 2.44
C ARG A 112 -16.90 -0.28 3.80
N PRO A 113 -16.03 -1.31 3.86
CA PRO A 113 -15.66 -1.91 5.13
C PRO A 113 -14.92 -0.92 6.02
N LEU A 114 -15.20 -0.99 7.33
CA LEU A 114 -14.64 -0.11 8.37
C LEU A 114 -14.93 1.39 8.22
N LYS A 115 -15.59 1.84 7.14
CA LYS A 115 -15.91 3.26 6.93
C LYS A 115 -16.63 3.86 8.14
N GLY A 116 -16.19 5.04 8.57
CA GLY A 116 -16.71 5.73 9.76
C GLY A 116 -16.26 5.16 11.12
N ARG A 117 -15.49 4.07 11.18
CA ARG A 117 -14.89 3.61 12.45
C ARG A 117 -13.67 4.46 12.83
N ILE A 118 -13.37 4.53 14.12
CA ILE A 118 -12.11 5.10 14.63
C ILE A 118 -10.92 4.28 14.09
N GLY A 119 -9.76 4.92 13.99
CA GLY A 119 -8.52 4.29 13.51
C GLY A 119 -8.40 4.25 11.99
N ALA A 120 -7.28 3.68 11.53
CA ALA A 120 -6.88 3.68 10.11
C ALA A 120 -6.64 2.27 9.55
N ASP A 121 -7.11 1.22 10.23
CA ASP A 121 -7.02 -0.16 9.74
C ASP A 121 -7.96 -0.40 8.54
N PHE A 122 -7.63 -1.38 7.71
CA PHE A 122 -8.36 -1.74 6.49
C PHE A 122 -8.99 -3.14 6.59
N SER A 123 -10.02 -3.40 5.78
CA SER A 123 -10.61 -4.75 5.59
C SER A 123 -11.20 -4.83 4.19
N PHE A 124 -10.91 -5.89 3.45
CA PHE A 124 -11.38 -6.08 2.08
C PHE A 124 -11.95 -7.49 1.83
N SER A 125 -11.76 -8.44 2.74
CA SER A 125 -12.34 -9.78 2.60
C SER A 125 -13.87 -9.78 2.51
N GLY A 126 -14.54 -8.95 3.31
CA GLY A 126 -16.01 -8.82 3.27
C GLY A 126 -16.52 -8.24 1.95
N LEU A 127 -15.78 -7.28 1.37
CA LEU A 127 -16.10 -6.71 0.06
C LEU A 127 -16.02 -7.76 -1.04
N LYS A 128 -14.94 -8.56 -1.07
CA LYS A 128 -14.79 -9.71 -1.98
C LYS A 128 -15.94 -10.72 -1.82
N THR A 129 -16.31 -11.07 -0.58
CA THR A 129 -17.43 -11.99 -0.33
C THR A 129 -18.73 -11.44 -0.88
N LYS A 130 -19.00 -10.15 -0.72
CA LYS A 130 -20.19 -9.52 -1.29
C LYS A 130 -20.18 -9.56 -2.82
N VAL A 131 -19.05 -9.31 -3.47
CA VAL A 131 -18.92 -9.45 -4.93
C VAL A 131 -19.30 -10.86 -5.39
N ARG A 132 -18.79 -11.90 -4.71
CA ARG A 132 -19.17 -13.30 -5.01
C ARG A 132 -20.68 -13.52 -4.88
N GLN A 133 -21.27 -13.09 -3.78
CA GLN A 133 -22.71 -13.24 -3.54
C GLN A 133 -23.53 -12.50 -4.60
N THR A 134 -23.08 -11.33 -5.05
CA THR A 134 -23.74 -10.59 -6.13
C THR A 134 -23.65 -11.36 -7.45
N ILE A 135 -22.51 -11.97 -7.77
CA ILE A 135 -22.35 -12.83 -8.95
C ILE A 135 -23.30 -14.03 -8.89
N GLU A 136 -23.38 -14.71 -7.73
CA GLU A 136 -24.26 -15.87 -7.51
C GLU A 136 -25.75 -15.51 -7.59
N GLY A 137 -26.11 -14.26 -7.31
CA GLY A 137 -27.49 -13.76 -7.41
C GLY A 137 -27.91 -13.31 -8.81
N LEU A 138 -26.99 -13.27 -9.78
CA LEU A 138 -27.32 -12.95 -11.18
C LEU A 138 -27.98 -14.15 -11.87
N PRO A 139 -28.72 -13.93 -12.98
CA PRO A 139 -29.34 -15.01 -13.73
C PRO A 139 -28.34 -16.12 -14.10
N PRO A 140 -28.75 -17.41 -14.06
CA PRO A 140 -27.86 -18.51 -14.35
C PRO A 140 -27.38 -18.46 -15.81
N GLY A 141 -26.08 -18.72 -16.01
CA GLY A 141 -25.43 -18.66 -17.32
C GLY A 141 -24.08 -17.96 -17.24
N ASN A 142 -23.53 -17.61 -18.40
CA ASN A 142 -22.33 -16.78 -18.46
C ASN A 142 -22.67 -15.35 -18.04
N LEU A 143 -21.76 -14.73 -17.28
CA LEU A 143 -21.87 -13.31 -16.94
C LEU A 143 -21.88 -12.47 -18.22
N LEU A 144 -22.81 -11.52 -18.29
CA LEU A 144 -22.83 -10.54 -19.37
C LEU A 144 -21.68 -9.55 -19.18
N ASP A 145 -21.09 -9.08 -20.28
CA ASP A 145 -20.00 -8.08 -20.24
C ASP A 145 -20.40 -6.83 -19.44
N ARG A 146 -21.67 -6.45 -19.50
CA ARG A 146 -22.23 -5.34 -18.71
C ARG A 146 -22.23 -5.63 -17.21
N ASP A 147 -22.60 -6.84 -16.79
CA ASP A 147 -22.57 -7.24 -15.38
C ASP A 147 -21.14 -7.19 -14.84
N VAL A 148 -20.18 -7.65 -15.64
CA VAL A 148 -18.75 -7.60 -15.31
C VAL A 148 -18.26 -6.15 -15.19
N ALA A 149 -18.58 -5.29 -16.15
CA ALA A 149 -18.18 -3.89 -16.13
C ALA A 149 -18.75 -3.14 -14.92
N ASP A 150 -20.05 -3.29 -14.66
CA ASP A 150 -20.75 -2.65 -13.54
C ASP A 150 -20.24 -3.19 -12.19
N LEU A 151 -19.98 -4.49 -12.05
CA LEU A 151 -19.37 -5.05 -10.83
C LEU A 151 -17.95 -4.53 -10.60
N CYS A 152 -17.13 -4.43 -11.65
CA CYS A 152 -15.80 -3.82 -11.56
C CYS A 152 -15.87 -2.36 -11.11
N ALA A 153 -16.82 -1.59 -11.67
CA ALA A 153 -17.03 -0.19 -11.32
C ALA A 153 -17.48 -0.03 -9.85
N SER A 154 -18.52 -0.76 -9.43
CA SER A 154 -19.02 -0.73 -8.05
C SER A 154 -17.96 -1.21 -7.05
N PHE A 155 -17.17 -2.24 -7.38
CA PHE A 155 -16.08 -2.72 -6.53
C PHE A 155 -14.98 -1.66 -6.36
N GLN A 156 -14.54 -1.06 -7.46
CA GLN A 156 -13.49 -0.02 -7.42
C GLN A 156 -13.96 1.22 -6.67
N ALA A 157 -15.23 1.61 -6.83
CA ALA A 157 -15.83 2.70 -6.06
C ALA A 157 -15.88 2.37 -4.56
N ALA A 158 -16.38 1.20 -4.17
CA ALA A 158 -16.46 0.79 -2.77
C ALA A 158 -15.08 0.69 -2.10
N ALA A 159 -14.09 0.12 -2.78
CA ALA A 159 -12.71 0.05 -2.29
C ALA A 159 -12.08 1.44 -2.18
N GLY A 160 -12.30 2.32 -3.16
CA GLY A 160 -11.82 3.70 -3.15
C GLY A 160 -12.44 4.53 -2.04
N ASP A 161 -13.74 4.39 -1.77
CA ASP A 161 -14.44 5.05 -0.67
C ASP A 161 -13.88 4.62 0.69
N ALA A 162 -13.62 3.32 0.87
CA ALA A 162 -13.01 2.81 2.09
C ALA A 162 -11.59 3.35 2.26
N LEU A 163 -10.76 3.35 1.21
CA LEU A 163 -9.42 3.94 1.26
C LEU A 163 -9.44 5.41 1.66
N VAL A 164 -10.27 6.24 1.01
CA VAL A 164 -10.36 7.68 1.28
C VAL A 164 -10.64 7.94 2.75
N ASP A 165 -11.61 7.23 3.32
CA ASP A 165 -12.02 7.39 4.71
C ASP A 165 -10.92 6.95 5.71
N ARG A 166 -10.25 5.81 5.47
CA ARG A 166 -9.13 5.36 6.33
C ARG A 166 -7.90 6.26 6.24
N VAL A 167 -7.59 6.76 5.04
CA VAL A 167 -6.47 7.70 4.81
C VAL A 167 -6.76 9.05 5.45
N ALA A 168 -8.00 9.54 5.37
CA ALA A 168 -8.41 10.76 6.05
C ALA A 168 -8.22 10.66 7.58
N ASN A 169 -8.52 9.52 8.18
CA ASN A 169 -8.25 9.28 9.60
C ASN A 169 -6.74 9.30 9.90
N ALA A 170 -5.91 8.66 9.07
CA ALA A 170 -4.46 8.71 9.25
C ALA A 170 -3.86 10.11 9.08
N MET A 171 -4.39 10.93 8.17
CA MET A 171 -4.01 12.35 8.04
C MET A 171 -4.33 13.14 9.31
N GLN A 172 -5.50 12.91 9.91
CA GLN A 172 -5.86 13.53 11.19
C GLN A 172 -4.90 13.10 12.30
N ILE A 173 -4.60 11.80 12.41
CA ILE A 173 -3.65 11.27 13.40
C ILE A 173 -2.26 11.88 13.19
N PHE A 174 -1.80 12.01 11.94
CA PHE A 174 -0.54 12.65 11.60
C PHE A 174 -0.51 14.11 12.06
N GLN A 175 -1.54 14.90 11.73
CA GLN A 175 -1.64 16.32 12.12
C GLN A 175 -1.73 16.52 13.65
N LEU A 176 -2.39 15.61 14.37
CA LEU A 176 -2.43 15.67 15.84
C LEU A 176 -1.07 15.37 16.47
N ARG A 177 -0.26 14.49 15.85
CA ARG A 177 1.08 14.13 16.31
C ARG A 177 2.14 15.15 15.95
N HIS A 178 1.98 15.83 14.82
CA HIS A 178 2.90 16.81 14.31
C HIS A 178 2.13 18.12 14.19
N THR A 179 2.24 18.96 15.21
CA THR A 179 1.48 20.22 15.32
C THR A 179 1.48 20.95 13.98
N PRO A 180 0.36 21.49 13.49
CA PRO A 180 0.26 22.08 12.15
C PRO A 180 1.30 23.16 11.82
N SER A 181 1.87 23.81 12.84
CA SER A 181 2.95 24.79 12.72
C SER A 181 4.34 24.19 12.45
N ALA A 182 4.54 22.89 12.67
CA ALA A 182 5.82 22.21 12.46
C ALA A 182 6.03 21.79 11.00
N ILE A 183 4.95 21.51 10.26
CA ILE A 183 5.00 21.05 8.86
C ILE A 183 3.87 21.72 8.08
N ALA A 184 4.20 22.77 7.33
CA ALA A 184 3.20 23.58 6.64
C ALA A 184 2.46 22.83 5.51
N ASN A 185 3.11 21.86 4.87
CA ASN A 185 2.54 21.08 3.77
C ASN A 185 3.08 19.64 3.79
N PRO A 186 2.59 18.77 4.70
CA PRO A 186 3.08 17.39 4.80
C PRO A 186 2.74 16.59 3.55
N ALA A 187 3.61 15.63 3.18
CA ALA A 187 3.35 14.78 2.04
C ALA A 187 2.48 13.57 2.42
N LEU A 188 1.47 13.27 1.60
CA LEU A 188 0.91 11.92 1.46
C LEU A 188 1.65 11.24 0.31
N VAL A 189 2.45 10.25 0.67
CA VAL A 189 3.14 9.37 -0.26
C VAL A 189 2.30 8.13 -0.51
N VAL A 190 2.04 7.79 -1.78
CA VAL A 190 1.34 6.55 -2.14
C VAL A 190 2.28 5.65 -2.94
N ALA A 191 2.61 4.49 -2.37
CA ALA A 191 3.54 3.52 -2.95
C ALA A 191 2.91 2.12 -3.09
N GLY A 192 3.53 1.27 -3.91
CA GLY A 192 3.08 -0.08 -4.20
C GLY A 192 2.24 -0.20 -5.47
N GLY A 193 2.02 -1.43 -5.95
CA GLY A 193 1.40 -1.69 -7.26
C GLY A 193 -0.03 -1.16 -7.43
N VAL A 194 -0.81 -1.02 -6.35
CA VAL A 194 -2.18 -0.47 -6.45
C VAL A 194 -2.16 1.07 -6.62
N ALA A 195 -1.04 1.73 -6.30
CA ALA A 195 -0.84 3.16 -6.58
C ALA A 195 -0.86 3.48 -8.08
N ALA A 196 -0.66 2.48 -8.95
CA ALA A 196 -0.75 2.62 -10.40
C ALA A 196 -2.20 2.72 -10.90
N ASN A 197 -3.20 2.41 -10.07
CA ASN A 197 -4.61 2.55 -10.43
C ASN A 197 -5.00 4.02 -10.47
N MET A 198 -5.45 4.52 -11.62
CA MET A 198 -5.67 5.95 -11.83
C MET A 198 -6.87 6.50 -11.07
N VAL A 199 -7.90 5.68 -10.84
CA VAL A 199 -9.07 6.08 -10.05
C VAL A 199 -8.70 6.22 -8.58
N ILE A 200 -7.96 5.25 -8.02
CA ILE A 200 -7.45 5.33 -6.65
C ILE A 200 -6.48 6.50 -6.51
N ARG A 201 -5.54 6.67 -7.46
CA ARG A 201 -4.59 7.79 -7.49
C ARG A 201 -5.32 9.14 -7.48
N GLY A 202 -6.30 9.32 -8.35
CA GLY A 202 -7.10 10.55 -8.42
C GLY A 202 -7.85 10.84 -7.12
N ARG A 203 -8.44 9.81 -6.49
CA ARG A 203 -9.09 9.95 -5.18
C ARG A 203 -8.13 10.37 -4.07
N MET A 204 -6.93 9.80 -4.04
CA MET A 204 -5.90 10.20 -3.06
C MET A 204 -5.41 11.62 -3.31
N GLN A 205 -5.21 12.01 -4.57
CA GLN A 205 -4.82 13.38 -4.92
C GLN A 205 -5.87 14.41 -4.50
N SER A 206 -7.16 14.15 -4.75
CA SER A 206 -8.25 15.01 -4.30
C SER A 206 -8.31 15.11 -2.77
N LEU A 207 -8.20 13.98 -2.07
CA LEU A 207 -8.18 13.96 -0.61
C LEU A 207 -6.99 14.74 -0.04
N SER A 208 -5.80 14.58 -0.62
CA SER A 208 -4.61 15.35 -0.22
C SER A 208 -4.85 16.85 -0.34
N GLY A 209 -5.41 17.32 -1.46
CA GLY A 209 -5.75 18.73 -1.65
C GLY A 209 -6.77 19.24 -0.61
N GLU A 210 -7.80 18.44 -0.30
CA GLU A 210 -8.81 18.79 0.71
C GLU A 210 -8.22 18.90 2.12
N LYS A 211 -7.25 18.04 2.46
CA LYS A 211 -6.65 17.96 3.81
C LYS A 211 -5.37 18.76 3.98
N GLY A 212 -4.93 19.49 2.95
CA GLY A 212 -3.71 20.30 2.99
C GLY A 212 -2.42 19.47 2.99
N PHE A 213 -2.42 18.33 2.29
CA PHE A 213 -1.24 17.51 2.06
C PHE A 213 -0.75 17.64 0.61
N GLN A 214 0.56 17.54 0.41
CA GLN A 214 1.13 17.33 -0.92
C GLN A 214 0.93 15.86 -1.32
N PHE A 215 0.29 15.60 -2.46
CA PHE A 215 0.23 14.25 -3.01
C PHE A 215 1.52 13.93 -3.76
N ILE A 216 2.19 12.84 -3.37
CA ILE A 216 3.40 12.33 -4.04
C ILE A 216 3.25 10.84 -4.28
N ALA A 217 3.61 10.37 -5.47
CA ALA A 217 3.63 8.95 -5.79
C ALA A 217 4.78 8.70 -6.75
N PRO A 218 5.66 7.72 -6.48
CA PRO A 218 6.77 7.40 -7.36
C PRO A 218 6.31 7.12 -8.80
N PRO A 219 7.23 7.24 -9.77
CA PRO A 219 7.01 6.76 -11.12
C PRO A 219 6.55 5.28 -11.12
N PRO A 220 5.62 4.86 -12.00
CA PRO A 220 5.04 3.51 -11.97
C PRO A 220 6.08 2.37 -12.01
N ASN A 221 7.20 2.56 -12.72
CA ASN A 221 8.30 1.58 -12.80
C ASN A 221 9.08 1.41 -11.48
N LEU A 222 8.93 2.34 -10.53
CA LEU A 222 9.52 2.30 -9.20
C LEU A 222 8.49 1.97 -8.09
N CYS A 223 7.19 1.88 -8.41
CA CYS A 223 6.13 1.46 -7.48
C CYS A 223 6.08 -0.06 -7.26
N THR A 224 6.58 -0.85 -8.22
CA THR A 224 6.69 -2.31 -8.11
C THR A 224 8.07 -2.72 -7.61
N ASP A 225 8.21 -3.96 -7.12
CA ASP A 225 9.49 -4.47 -6.60
C ASP A 225 10.62 -4.32 -7.63
N ASN A 226 11.70 -3.62 -7.23
CA ASN A 226 12.87 -3.38 -8.06
C ASN A 226 14.14 -3.29 -7.20
N ALA A 227 15.32 -3.44 -7.80
CA ALA A 227 16.58 -3.36 -7.05
C ALA A 227 17.00 -1.92 -6.70
N ALA A 228 16.50 -0.91 -7.42
CA ALA A 228 16.87 0.48 -7.19
C ALA A 228 16.37 0.99 -5.83
N MET A 229 15.14 0.64 -5.43
CA MET A 229 14.62 0.97 -4.10
C MET A 229 15.46 0.34 -2.98
N ILE A 230 15.96 -0.89 -3.19
CA ILE A 230 16.81 -1.59 -2.22
C ILE A 230 18.19 -0.91 -2.12
N ALA A 231 18.78 -0.57 -3.27
CA ALA A 231 20.04 0.15 -3.32
C ALA A 231 19.94 1.53 -2.65
N TRP A 232 18.82 2.24 -2.85
CA TRP A 232 18.59 3.54 -2.23
C TRP A 232 18.54 3.47 -0.70
N VAL A 233 17.81 2.51 -0.13
CA VAL A 233 17.83 2.27 1.32
C VAL A 233 19.24 1.98 1.80
N GLY A 234 19.99 1.16 1.06
CA GLY A 234 21.40 0.88 1.34
C GLY A 234 22.25 2.14 1.39
N ILE A 235 22.05 3.08 0.47
CA ILE A 235 22.74 4.37 0.44
C ILE A 235 22.35 5.24 1.65
N GLU A 236 21.06 5.37 1.95
CA GLU A 236 20.55 6.14 3.10
C GLU A 236 21.09 5.59 4.44
N ARG A 237 21.15 4.27 4.59
CA ARG A 237 21.73 3.58 5.76
C ARG A 237 23.25 3.75 5.83
N LEU A 238 23.96 3.54 4.73
CA LEU A 238 25.42 3.67 4.69
C LEU A 238 25.88 5.08 5.04
N ARG A 239 25.15 6.12 4.61
CA ARG A 239 25.42 7.53 4.97
C ARG A 239 25.33 7.80 6.47
N ARG A 240 24.62 6.96 7.22
CA ARG A 240 24.49 7.01 8.69
C ARG A 240 25.53 6.14 9.40
N GLY A 241 26.35 5.40 8.65
CA GLY A 241 27.27 4.40 9.18
C GLY A 241 26.61 3.07 9.52
N ASP A 242 25.35 2.86 9.13
CA ASP A 242 24.65 1.60 9.38
C ASP A 242 25.17 0.49 8.46
N THR A 243 25.58 -0.62 9.06
CA THR A 243 25.98 -1.85 8.37
C THR A 243 25.45 -3.08 9.09
N ASN A 244 25.45 -4.24 8.44
CA ASN A 244 25.06 -5.51 9.05
C ASN A 244 26.19 -6.52 8.98
N ASP A 245 26.24 -7.37 10.01
CA ASP A 245 27.18 -8.48 10.07
C ASP A 245 26.85 -9.57 9.04
N MET A 246 27.88 -10.33 8.66
CA MET A 246 27.76 -11.44 7.72
C MET A 246 26.94 -12.62 8.27
N ASP A 247 26.58 -12.64 9.55
CA ASP A 247 25.74 -13.66 10.18
C ASP A 247 24.23 -13.36 10.04
N PHE A 248 23.85 -12.19 9.51
CA PHE A 248 22.44 -11.77 9.37
C PHE A 248 21.60 -12.82 8.64
N LYS A 249 20.52 -13.29 9.26
CA LYS A 249 19.66 -14.33 8.69
C LYS A 249 18.62 -13.72 7.76
N ALA A 250 18.43 -14.32 6.59
CA ALA A 250 17.34 -13.95 5.69
C ALA A 250 15.98 -14.06 6.41
N ARG A 251 15.17 -13.00 6.37
CA ARG A 251 13.87 -12.93 7.03
C ARG A 251 12.75 -12.89 6.00
N PRO A 252 12.04 -14.00 5.76
CA PRO A 252 10.86 -14.01 4.87
C PRO A 252 9.72 -13.13 5.39
N ARG A 253 9.64 -12.97 6.71
CA ARG A 253 8.72 -12.06 7.40
C ARG A 253 9.55 -11.11 8.24
N TRP A 254 9.65 -9.87 7.78
CA TRP A 254 10.37 -8.81 8.46
C TRP A 254 9.44 -7.59 8.61
N PRO A 255 8.76 -7.43 9.76
CA PRO A 255 7.92 -6.26 9.97
C PRO A 255 8.78 -4.99 9.91
N LEU A 256 8.25 -3.95 9.26
CA LEU A 256 8.87 -2.63 9.21
C LEU A 256 8.79 -1.93 10.59
N ASP A 257 7.83 -2.35 11.39
CA ASP A 257 7.40 -1.78 12.65
C ASP A 257 7.29 -2.88 13.72
N PRO A 258 8.42 -3.42 14.21
CA PRO A 258 8.43 -4.59 15.09
C PRO A 258 7.67 -4.36 16.41
N ASP A 259 7.61 -3.11 16.89
CA ASP A 259 7.00 -2.73 18.16
C ASP A 259 5.58 -2.18 18.02
N ALA A 260 5.00 -2.20 16.81
CA ALA A 260 3.67 -1.65 16.61
C ALA A 260 2.58 -2.52 17.25
N ASP A 261 1.68 -1.85 17.96
CA ASP A 261 0.49 -2.45 18.55
C ASP A 261 -0.27 -3.33 17.55
N THR A 262 -0.85 -4.41 18.04
CA THR A 262 -1.78 -5.21 17.25
C THR A 262 -3.04 -4.38 16.94
N PRO A 263 -3.75 -4.65 15.84
CA PRO A 263 -4.98 -3.92 15.53
C PRO A 263 -6.04 -3.99 16.64
N ARG A 264 -6.00 -5.01 17.51
CA ARG A 264 -6.89 -5.09 18.69
C ARG A 264 -6.52 -4.06 19.75
N GLN A 265 -5.22 -3.88 20.03
CA GLN A 265 -4.73 -2.94 21.04
C GLN A 265 -4.96 -1.46 20.66
N ARG A 266 -4.96 -1.12 19.35
CA ARG A 266 -5.19 0.27 18.90
C ARG A 266 -6.64 0.75 19.01
N ASN A 267 -7.62 -0.16 19.09
CA ASN A 267 -9.03 0.20 19.16
C ASN A 267 -9.54 0.38 20.61
N GLU A 268 -8.69 0.08 21.60
CA GLU A 268 -8.98 0.18 23.04
C GLU A 268 -8.30 1.39 23.71
N ALA A 269 -7.51 2.17 22.97
CA ALA A 269 -6.77 3.34 23.41
C ALA A 269 -7.34 4.63 22.80
#